data_AF-A0A961XFY2-F1
#
_entry.id   AF-A0A961XFY2-F1
#
_cell.length_a   1.000
_cell.length_b   1.000
_cell.length_c   1.000
_cell.angle_alpha   90.00
_cell.angle_beta   90.00
_cell.angle_gamma   90.00
#
_symmetry.space_group_name_H-M   'P 1'
#
loop_
_entity.id
_entity.type
_entity.pdbx_description
1 polymer ?
#
loop_
_entity_poly.entity_id
_entity_poly.type
_entity_poly.pdbx_seq_one_letter_code
_entity_poly.pdbx_strand_id
1 'polypeptide(L)'
;MIEYDKFIYLDVYKTGSTHINFLLKKIVKEKPVRVKRHAPLTKGRPFTWKGGKLVFATVRNPWDWYVSMWAYGHTVENPLYEHIKNAFGQGKLDELYEMDNPKVAFPLWLKSMHDPDFLGRALKGHRLPSSGLMGFMGFYTYRFMRVTMPYPEIFLRKPFIRSMDGAVAAQRKWAMYDVLMRSETLDQEFAEFAARRGPELGFSANAVDVVNKQAEKHKNMSKRTLESYRDYYTDELRELVATRDRFFIDLFGYRF
;
A
#
# COMPACT_ATOMS: atom_id res chain seq x y z
N MET A 1 -6.90 -2.18 -8.53
CA MET A 1 -6.51 -2.95 -9.73
C MET A 1 -6.57 -2.08 -10.98
N ILE A 2 -5.60 -2.28 -11.87
CA ILE A 2 -5.58 -1.80 -13.24
C ILE A 2 -5.44 -3.04 -14.10
N GLU A 3 -6.41 -3.31 -14.95
CA GLU A 3 -6.48 -4.54 -15.73
C GLU A 3 -6.26 -4.24 -17.20
N TYR A 4 -5.32 -4.96 -17.79
CA TYR A 4 -5.05 -5.00 -19.22
C TYR A 4 -5.50 -6.35 -19.78
N ASP A 5 -5.39 -6.56 -21.09
CA ASP A 5 -5.80 -7.81 -21.70
C ASP A 5 -5.02 -9.01 -21.14
N LYS A 6 -3.69 -8.86 -21.01
CA LYS A 6 -2.79 -9.97 -20.63
C LYS A 6 -2.34 -10.00 -19.17
N PHE A 7 -2.53 -8.91 -18.43
CA PHE A 7 -2.08 -8.82 -17.05
C PHE A 7 -2.95 -7.90 -16.18
N ILE A 8 -2.75 -7.98 -14.87
CA ILE A 8 -3.42 -7.14 -13.87
C ILE A 8 -2.37 -6.55 -12.92
N TYR A 9 -2.39 -5.24 -12.75
CA TYR A 9 -1.65 -4.56 -11.69
C TYR A 9 -2.55 -4.30 -10.48
N LEU A 10 -2.23 -4.91 -9.34
CA LEU A 10 -2.86 -4.61 -8.06
C LEU A 10 -2.23 -3.35 -7.44
N ASP A 11 -2.78 -2.19 -7.79
CA ASP A 11 -2.40 -0.87 -7.26
C ASP A 11 -2.59 -0.75 -5.74
N VAL A 12 -1.53 -1.06 -4.97
CA VAL A 12 -1.48 -0.95 -3.50
C VAL A 12 -1.10 0.48 -3.08
N TYR A 13 -1.72 0.98 -2.01
CA TYR A 13 -1.47 2.32 -1.47
C TYR A 13 0.01 2.57 -1.15
N LYS A 14 0.57 3.69 -1.62
CA LYS A 14 1.90 4.24 -1.24
C LYS A 14 3.10 3.28 -1.42
N THR A 15 3.04 2.44 -2.44
CA THR A 15 4.11 1.49 -2.83
C THR A 15 4.69 1.78 -4.23
N GLY A 16 4.86 3.08 -4.57
CA GLY A 16 5.30 3.48 -5.92
C GLY A 16 4.24 3.32 -7.03
N SER A 17 2.99 3.08 -6.67
CA SER A 17 1.95 2.69 -7.63
C SER A 17 1.57 3.75 -8.67
N THR A 18 1.71 5.03 -8.32
CA THR A 18 1.51 6.12 -9.28
C THR A 18 2.60 6.15 -10.35
N HIS A 19 3.85 5.82 -9.96
CA HIS A 19 4.98 5.70 -10.88
C HIS A 19 4.80 4.50 -11.81
N ILE A 20 4.45 3.32 -11.28
CA ILE A 20 4.14 2.14 -12.09
C ILE A 20 3.01 2.41 -13.08
N ASN A 21 1.91 3.03 -12.64
CA ASN A 21 0.81 3.38 -13.55
C ASN A 21 1.27 4.36 -14.66
N PHE A 22 2.14 5.30 -14.34
CA PHE A 22 2.74 6.19 -15.34
C PHE A 22 3.63 5.43 -16.34
N LEU A 23 4.47 4.50 -15.87
CA LEU A 23 5.31 3.66 -16.74
C LEU A 23 4.46 2.75 -17.62
N LEU A 24 3.45 2.09 -17.07
CA LEU A 24 2.52 1.23 -17.83
C LEU A 24 1.84 2.00 -18.97
N LYS A 25 1.42 3.26 -18.75
CA LYS A 25 0.86 4.12 -19.81
C LYS A 25 1.85 4.45 -20.92
N LYS A 26 3.16 4.37 -20.66
CA LYS A 26 4.21 4.64 -21.67
C LYS A 26 4.64 3.37 -22.41
N ILE A 27 4.69 2.23 -21.73
CA ILE A 27 5.24 0.99 -22.27
C ILE A 27 4.17 0.04 -22.81
N VAL A 28 2.89 0.20 -22.43
CA VAL A 28 1.80 -0.65 -22.92
C VAL A 28 0.99 0.13 -23.96
N LYS A 29 0.93 -0.40 -25.19
CA LYS A 29 0.21 0.24 -26.31
C LYS A 29 -1.30 0.22 -26.11
N GLU A 30 -1.80 -0.86 -25.52
CA GLU A 30 -3.23 -1.06 -25.28
C GLU A 30 -3.72 -0.22 -24.09
N LYS A 31 -4.97 0.22 -24.16
CA LYS A 31 -5.63 0.86 -23.03
C LYS A 31 -6.04 -0.20 -22.00
N PRO A 32 -6.06 0.14 -20.70
CA PRO A 32 -6.56 -0.77 -19.68
C PRO A 32 -8.05 -1.07 -19.94
N VAL A 33 -8.41 -2.36 -19.86
CA VAL A 33 -9.80 -2.85 -19.91
C VAL A 33 -10.61 -2.31 -18.73
N ARG A 34 -9.95 -2.16 -17.56
CA ARG A 34 -10.60 -1.65 -16.35
C ARG A 34 -9.61 -0.92 -15.45
N VAL A 35 -10.06 0.20 -14.90
CA VAL A 35 -9.29 0.98 -13.93
C VAL A 35 -10.13 1.20 -12.67
N LYS A 36 -9.74 0.55 -11.57
CA LYS A 36 -10.29 0.81 -10.23
C LYS A 36 -9.14 0.84 -9.24
N ARG A 37 -8.55 2.01 -9.01
CA ARG A 37 -7.41 2.17 -8.09
C ARG A 37 -7.73 1.61 -6.71
N HIS A 38 -6.75 0.93 -6.12
CA HIS A 38 -6.86 0.35 -4.77
C HIS A 38 -8.06 -0.58 -4.51
N ALA A 39 -8.62 -1.14 -5.58
CA ALA A 39 -9.64 -2.16 -5.53
C ALA A 39 -9.00 -3.56 -5.61
N PRO A 40 -9.52 -4.56 -4.88
CA PRO A 40 -9.17 -5.95 -5.06
C PRO A 40 -9.64 -6.46 -6.42
N LEU A 41 -9.06 -7.59 -6.86
CA LEU A 41 -9.46 -8.30 -8.08
C LEU A 41 -10.97 -8.56 -8.12
N THR A 42 -11.52 -8.99 -6.98
CA THR A 42 -12.93 -9.39 -6.81
C THR A 42 -13.95 -8.24 -6.86
N LYS A 43 -13.48 -6.99 -6.91
CA LYS A 43 -14.32 -5.80 -7.16
C LYS A 43 -14.40 -5.44 -8.65
N GLY A 44 -13.45 -5.94 -9.45
CA GLY A 44 -13.49 -5.88 -10.91
C GLY A 44 -14.11 -7.13 -11.53
N ARG A 45 -13.93 -8.29 -10.91
CA ARG A 45 -14.38 -9.60 -11.39
C ARG A 45 -15.18 -10.31 -10.31
N PRO A 46 -16.34 -10.91 -10.62
CA PRO A 46 -17.15 -11.58 -9.60
C PRO A 46 -16.50 -12.86 -9.06
N PHE A 47 -15.50 -13.41 -9.77
CA PHE A 47 -14.78 -14.63 -9.40
C PHE A 47 -13.29 -14.35 -9.17
N THR A 48 -12.61 -15.23 -8.43
CA THR A 48 -11.15 -15.19 -8.21
C THR A 48 -10.34 -15.61 -9.43
N TRP A 49 -11.00 -16.10 -10.48
CA TRP A 49 -10.35 -16.52 -11.71
C TRP A 49 -9.67 -15.35 -12.42
N LYS A 50 -8.36 -15.48 -12.61
CA LYS A 50 -7.50 -14.49 -13.27
C LYS A 50 -7.62 -14.52 -14.80
N GLY A 51 -8.26 -15.53 -15.38
CA GLY A 51 -8.41 -15.65 -16.83
C GLY A 51 -7.09 -15.88 -17.57
N GLY A 52 -6.14 -16.58 -16.94
CA GLY A 52 -4.78 -16.77 -17.46
C GLY A 52 -3.88 -15.52 -17.40
N LYS A 53 -4.38 -14.39 -16.89
CA LYS A 53 -3.61 -13.14 -16.77
C LYS A 53 -2.58 -13.24 -15.65
N LEU A 54 -1.39 -12.73 -15.93
CA LEU A 54 -0.37 -12.53 -14.90
C LEU A 54 -0.79 -11.36 -14.00
N VAL A 55 -0.72 -11.54 -12.69
CA VAL A 55 -1.07 -10.50 -11.72
C VAL A 55 0.17 -10.09 -10.95
N PHE A 56 0.46 -8.80 -10.90
CA PHE A 56 1.55 -8.29 -10.09
C PHE A 56 1.11 -7.18 -9.14
N ALA A 57 1.86 -7.02 -8.06
CA ALA A 57 1.63 -6.01 -7.04
C ALA A 57 2.96 -5.40 -6.58
N THR A 58 2.86 -4.35 -5.78
CA THR A 58 4.01 -3.70 -5.15
C THR A 58 3.88 -3.72 -3.64
N VAL A 59 5.00 -3.86 -2.94
CA VAL A 59 5.11 -3.85 -1.47
C VAL A 59 6.20 -2.86 -1.05
N ARG A 60 6.15 -2.39 0.19
CA ARG A 60 7.12 -1.45 0.76
C ARG A 60 7.49 -1.90 2.17
N ASN A 61 8.67 -1.51 2.61
CA ASN A 61 9.07 -1.57 4.00
C ASN A 61 7.98 -0.91 4.88
N PRO A 62 7.46 -1.60 5.91
CA PRO A 62 6.32 -1.11 6.68
C PRO A 62 6.64 0.18 7.45
N TRP A 63 7.86 0.34 7.95
CA TRP A 63 8.27 1.55 8.65
C TRP A 63 8.37 2.76 7.71
N ASP A 64 8.97 2.56 6.54
CA ASP A 64 9.07 3.59 5.50
C ASP A 64 7.70 3.95 4.89
N TRP A 65 6.77 2.99 4.85
CA TRP A 65 5.40 3.19 4.40
C TRP A 65 4.65 4.18 5.28
N TYR A 66 4.71 4.05 6.61
CA TYR A 66 4.05 4.98 7.53
C TYR A 66 4.61 6.40 7.41
N VAL A 67 5.93 6.56 7.31
CA VAL A 67 6.55 7.88 7.08
C VAL A 67 6.07 8.47 5.76
N SER A 68 6.01 7.67 4.69
CA SER A 68 5.49 8.15 3.39
C SER A 68 4.00 8.49 3.44
N MET A 69 3.22 7.78 4.26
CA MET A 69 1.79 8.03 4.42
C MET A 69 1.53 9.28 5.26
N TRP A 70 2.28 9.48 6.35
CA TRP A 70 2.23 10.69 7.19
C TRP A 70 2.66 11.94 6.42
N ALA A 71 3.83 11.90 5.79
CA ALA A 71 4.38 13.02 5.02
C ALA A 71 3.51 13.37 3.79
N TYR A 72 2.75 12.42 3.26
CA TYR A 72 1.73 12.72 2.25
C TYR A 72 0.44 13.26 2.87
N GLY A 73 0.10 12.82 4.08
CA GLY A 73 -1.18 13.11 4.71
C GLY A 73 -1.42 14.56 5.11
N HIS A 74 -0.40 15.41 5.17
CA HIS A 74 -0.57 16.85 5.31
C HIS A 74 -1.26 17.52 4.10
N THR A 75 -1.44 16.81 2.98
CA THR A 75 -2.11 17.37 1.80
C THR A 75 -3.61 17.06 1.83
N VAL A 76 -4.42 18.04 1.41
CA VAL A 76 -5.88 17.91 1.21
C VAL A 76 -6.26 16.79 0.23
N GLU A 77 -5.32 16.32 -0.59
CA GLU A 77 -5.53 15.22 -1.52
C GLU A 77 -5.63 13.84 -0.85
N ASN A 78 -5.21 13.71 0.42
CA ASN A 78 -5.33 12.46 1.14
C ASN A 78 -6.74 12.34 1.77
N PRO A 79 -7.56 11.33 1.41
CA PRO A 79 -8.87 11.15 2.03
C PRO A 79 -8.81 11.03 3.56
N LEU A 80 -7.71 10.52 4.11
CA LEU A 80 -7.51 10.43 5.55
C LEU A 80 -7.47 11.80 6.24
N TYR A 81 -6.96 12.84 5.57
CA TYR A 81 -6.93 14.22 6.07
C TYR A 81 -8.35 14.69 6.39
N GLU A 82 -9.26 14.58 5.41
CA GLU A 82 -10.66 14.97 5.57
C GLU A 82 -11.38 14.13 6.62
N HIS A 83 -11.11 12.83 6.69
CA HIS A 83 -11.68 11.96 7.72
C HIS A 83 -11.27 12.37 9.14
N ILE A 84 -10.00 12.68 9.36
CA ILE A 84 -9.50 13.16 10.65
C ILE A 84 -10.07 14.54 10.97
N LYS A 85 -10.04 15.47 10.01
CA LYS A 85 -10.59 16.82 10.15
C LYS A 85 -12.07 16.80 10.55
N ASN A 86 -12.87 15.98 9.87
CA ASN A 86 -14.30 15.87 10.15
C ASN A 86 -14.58 15.21 11.52
N ALA A 87 -13.72 14.31 11.99
CA ALA A 87 -13.92 13.59 13.25
C ALA A 87 -13.38 14.32 14.49
N PHE A 88 -12.35 15.16 14.33
CA PHE A 88 -11.62 15.77 15.44
C PHE A 88 -11.36 17.29 15.29
N GLY A 89 -11.72 17.89 14.16
CA GLY A 89 -11.50 19.31 13.88
C GLY A 89 -10.09 19.64 13.36
N GLN A 90 -9.91 20.91 12.95
CA GLN A 90 -8.65 21.40 12.38
C GLN A 90 -7.50 21.37 13.41
N GLY A 91 -7.73 21.75 14.67
CA GLY A 91 -6.66 21.79 15.67
C GLY A 91 -5.99 20.44 15.91
N LYS A 92 -6.76 19.33 15.94
CA LYS A 92 -6.19 17.99 16.06
C LYS A 92 -5.43 17.58 14.80
N LEU A 93 -5.89 18.02 13.64
CA LEU A 93 -5.24 17.75 12.37
C LEU A 93 -3.88 18.44 12.29
N ASP A 94 -3.80 19.69 12.73
CA ASP A 94 -2.56 20.48 12.76
C ASP A 94 -1.53 19.82 13.69
N GLU A 95 -1.95 19.39 14.89
CA GLU A 95 -1.10 18.64 15.84
C GLU A 95 -0.54 17.35 15.22
N LEU A 96 -1.36 16.62 14.43
CA LEU A 96 -0.98 15.35 13.81
C LEU A 96 -0.07 15.52 12.59
N TYR A 97 -0.05 16.71 11.97
CA TYR A 97 0.68 16.99 10.73
C TYR A 97 1.61 18.21 10.84
N GLU A 98 2.09 18.53 12.04
CA GLU A 98 3.08 19.60 12.26
C GLU A 98 4.44 19.22 11.65
N MET A 99 4.71 19.74 10.46
CA MET A 99 5.87 19.35 9.65
C MET A 99 7.19 19.91 10.17
N ASP A 100 7.16 21.01 10.91
CA ASP A 100 8.35 21.65 11.50
C ASP A 100 8.86 20.89 12.73
N ASN A 101 8.01 20.06 13.35
CA ASN A 101 8.38 19.20 14.47
C ASN A 101 8.03 17.72 14.20
N PRO A 102 8.65 17.11 13.18
CA PRO A 102 8.31 15.75 12.75
C PRO A 102 8.57 14.70 13.83
N LYS A 103 9.53 14.94 14.72
CA LYS A 103 9.88 14.04 15.83
C LYS A 103 8.82 14.02 16.95
N VAL A 104 7.84 14.93 16.93
CA VAL A 104 6.69 14.94 17.84
C VAL A 104 5.41 14.54 17.10
N ALA A 105 5.15 15.16 15.96
CA ALA A 105 3.92 14.95 15.20
C ALA A 105 3.81 13.53 14.61
N PHE A 106 4.91 12.98 14.05
CA PHE A 106 4.87 11.63 13.49
C PHE A 106 4.60 10.55 14.55
N PRO A 107 5.28 10.53 15.72
CA PRO A 107 4.94 9.61 16.80
C PRO A 107 3.46 9.67 17.21
N LEU A 108 2.94 10.88 17.41
CA LEU A 108 1.54 11.10 17.78
C LEU A 108 0.59 10.54 16.72
N TRP A 109 0.87 10.84 15.45
CA TRP A 109 0.09 10.32 14.33
C TRP A 109 0.16 8.81 14.22
N LEU A 110 1.35 8.21 14.32
CA LEU A 110 1.54 6.77 14.20
C LEU A 110 0.81 6.01 15.31
N LYS A 111 0.87 6.51 16.56
CA LYS A 111 0.12 5.97 17.69
C LYS A 111 -1.40 6.09 17.45
N SER A 112 -1.86 7.25 16.97
CA SER A 112 -3.27 7.48 16.62
C SER A 112 -3.77 6.54 15.52
N MET A 113 -2.94 6.24 14.51
CA MET A 113 -3.25 5.28 13.45
C MET A 113 -3.27 3.82 13.91
N HIS A 114 -2.83 3.53 15.14
CA HIS A 114 -2.90 2.22 15.76
C HIS A 114 -3.81 2.19 16.98
N ASP A 115 -4.52 3.27 17.27
CA ASP A 115 -5.53 3.34 18.30
C ASP A 115 -6.92 3.00 17.69
N PRO A 116 -7.55 1.89 18.11
CA PRO A 116 -8.89 1.50 17.66
C PRO A 116 -9.96 2.58 17.86
N ASP A 117 -9.89 3.35 18.94
CA ASP A 117 -10.90 4.37 19.26
C ASP A 117 -10.72 5.59 18.35
N PHE A 118 -9.47 6.02 18.18
CA PHE A 118 -9.13 7.08 17.24
C PHE A 118 -9.56 6.72 15.81
N LEU A 119 -9.11 5.57 15.30
CA LEU A 119 -9.45 5.14 13.94
C LEU A 119 -10.94 4.83 13.77
N GLY A 120 -11.58 4.30 14.80
CA GLY A 120 -13.02 4.03 14.81
C GLY A 120 -13.84 5.30 14.58
N ARG A 121 -13.42 6.41 15.20
CA ARG A 121 -14.02 7.73 15.00
C ARG A 121 -13.63 8.35 13.66
N ALA A 122 -12.33 8.37 13.31
CA ALA A 122 -11.83 8.97 12.07
C ALA A 122 -12.48 8.32 10.83
N LEU A 123 -12.56 6.99 10.82
CA LEU A 123 -13.03 6.20 9.68
C LEU A 123 -14.44 5.65 9.90
N LYS A 124 -15.29 6.36 10.66
CA LYS A 124 -16.67 5.94 10.90
C LYS A 124 -17.38 5.62 9.59
N GLY A 125 -18.02 4.45 9.52
CA GLY A 125 -18.70 3.96 8.32
C GLY A 125 -17.80 3.22 7.30
N HIS A 126 -16.47 3.24 7.48
CA HIS A 126 -15.56 2.41 6.69
C HIS A 126 -15.45 0.99 7.25
N ARG A 127 -14.94 0.09 6.42
CA ARG A 127 -14.82 -1.33 6.75
C ARG A 127 -13.84 -1.65 7.87
N LEU A 128 -12.72 -0.91 7.97
CA LEU A 128 -11.67 -1.20 8.95
C LEU A 128 -12.21 -1.14 10.40
N PRO A 129 -12.89 -0.06 10.84
CA PRO A 129 -13.51 -0.05 12.17
C PRO A 129 -14.47 -1.22 12.43
N SER A 130 -15.31 -1.55 11.45
CA SER A 130 -16.28 -2.65 11.58
C SER A 130 -15.68 -4.06 11.44
N SER A 131 -14.39 -4.18 11.08
CA SER A 131 -13.76 -5.47 10.78
C SER A 131 -13.41 -6.28 12.04
N GLY A 132 -13.24 -5.61 13.19
CA GLY A 132 -12.74 -6.21 14.42
C GLY A 132 -11.24 -6.57 14.40
N LEU A 133 -10.48 -6.10 13.40
CA LEU A 133 -9.06 -6.41 13.22
C LEU A 133 -8.10 -5.39 13.86
N MET A 134 -8.58 -4.18 14.17
CA MET A 134 -7.76 -3.08 14.71
C MET A 134 -7.07 -3.41 16.05
N GLY A 135 -7.50 -4.46 16.76
CA GLY A 135 -6.87 -4.90 18.00
C GLY A 135 -5.49 -5.53 17.82
N PHE A 136 -5.18 -6.10 16.64
CA PHE A 136 -3.88 -6.72 16.37
C PHE A 136 -3.26 -6.36 15.01
N MET A 137 -4.06 -5.92 14.04
CA MET A 137 -3.61 -5.63 12.68
C MET A 137 -3.36 -4.14 12.50
N GLY A 138 -2.17 -3.81 11.98
CA GLY A 138 -1.78 -2.47 11.59
C GLY A 138 -2.49 -1.98 10.33
N PHE A 139 -2.47 -0.67 10.14
CA PHE A 139 -3.19 0.00 9.05
C PHE A 139 -2.64 -0.40 7.68
N TYR A 140 -1.31 -0.58 7.57
CA TYR A 140 -0.70 -0.99 6.31
C TYR A 140 -1.07 -2.43 5.92
N THR A 141 -0.98 -3.37 6.86
CA THR A 141 -1.37 -4.78 6.67
C THR A 141 -2.80 -4.88 6.18
N TYR A 142 -3.74 -4.19 6.86
CA TYR A 142 -5.14 -4.19 6.45
C TYR A 142 -5.31 -3.66 5.01
N ARG A 143 -4.67 -2.53 4.67
CA ARG A 143 -4.77 -1.94 3.33
C ARG A 143 -4.16 -2.82 2.25
N PHE A 144 -3.05 -3.50 2.54
CA PHE A 144 -2.42 -4.45 1.62
C PHE A 144 -3.36 -5.63 1.35
N MET A 145 -3.81 -6.32 2.40
CA MET A 145 -4.70 -7.47 2.28
C MET A 145 -6.02 -7.10 1.60
N ARG A 146 -6.56 -5.89 1.85
CA ARG A 146 -7.77 -5.39 1.17
C ARG A 146 -7.61 -5.29 -0.35
N VAL A 147 -6.39 -5.18 -0.87
CA VAL A 147 -6.15 -5.13 -2.32
C VAL A 147 -5.74 -6.51 -2.87
N THR A 148 -5.03 -7.31 -2.07
CA THR A 148 -4.37 -8.53 -2.54
C THR A 148 -5.09 -9.83 -2.18
N MET A 149 -6.16 -9.78 -1.38
CA MET A 149 -6.99 -10.95 -1.08
C MET A 149 -8.26 -11.04 -1.94
N PRO A 150 -8.83 -12.25 -2.11
CA PRO A 150 -10.16 -12.43 -2.65
C PRO A 150 -11.22 -11.97 -1.65
N TYR A 151 -12.28 -11.35 -2.16
CA TYR A 151 -13.44 -10.87 -1.42
C TYR A 151 -13.12 -10.29 -0.03
N PRO A 152 -12.23 -9.28 0.06
CA PRO A 152 -11.81 -8.74 1.35
C PRO A 152 -12.98 -8.12 2.13
N GLU A 153 -14.03 -7.69 1.44
CA GLU A 153 -15.27 -7.22 2.07
C GLU A 153 -15.94 -8.28 2.94
N ILE A 154 -15.72 -9.58 2.64
CA ILE A 154 -16.26 -10.73 3.38
C ILE A 154 -15.18 -11.29 4.32
N PHE A 155 -14.00 -11.60 3.78
CA PHE A 155 -13.00 -12.39 4.50
C PHE A 155 -12.02 -11.57 5.35
N LEU A 156 -11.87 -10.26 5.12
CA LEU A 156 -10.97 -9.42 5.92
C LEU A 156 -11.71 -8.89 7.17
N ARG A 157 -12.16 -9.83 8.02
CA ARG A 157 -12.91 -9.56 9.27
C ARG A 157 -12.57 -10.59 10.35
N LYS A 158 -12.81 -10.24 11.61
CA LYS A 158 -12.47 -11.03 12.81
C LYS A 158 -12.91 -12.50 12.80
N PRO A 159 -14.09 -12.89 12.27
CA PRO A 159 -14.46 -14.30 12.23
C PRO A 159 -13.50 -15.18 11.40
N PHE A 160 -12.87 -14.60 10.38
CA PHE A 160 -11.98 -15.29 9.43
C PHE A 160 -10.50 -15.04 9.73
N ILE A 161 -10.13 -13.84 10.20
CA ILE A 161 -8.77 -13.46 10.54
C ILE A 161 -8.74 -13.05 12.02
N ARG A 162 -8.17 -13.91 12.86
CA ARG A 162 -8.22 -13.76 14.33
C ARG A 162 -6.89 -13.32 14.96
N SER A 163 -5.81 -13.45 14.22
CA SER A 163 -4.46 -13.12 14.65
C SER A 163 -3.59 -12.74 13.45
N MET A 164 -2.40 -12.22 13.73
CA MET A 164 -1.42 -11.92 12.69
C MET A 164 -0.94 -13.19 11.98
N ASP A 165 -0.76 -14.30 12.69
CA ASP A 165 -0.44 -15.59 12.07
C ASP A 165 -1.54 -16.07 11.12
N GLY A 166 -2.81 -15.89 11.51
CA GLY A 166 -3.95 -16.16 10.64
C GLY A 166 -3.95 -15.28 9.39
N ALA A 167 -3.55 -14.01 9.52
CA ALA A 167 -3.43 -13.08 8.39
C ALA A 167 -2.32 -13.51 7.42
N VAL A 168 -1.15 -13.86 7.95
CA VAL A 168 0.00 -14.38 7.18
C VAL A 168 -0.38 -15.68 6.45
N ALA A 169 -0.99 -16.64 7.16
CA ALA A 169 -1.43 -17.90 6.57
C ALA A 169 -2.47 -17.70 5.47
N ALA A 170 -3.46 -16.83 5.70
CA ALA A 170 -4.47 -16.48 4.71
C ALA A 170 -3.85 -15.85 3.46
N GLN A 171 -2.88 -14.94 3.63
CA GLN A 171 -2.20 -14.33 2.49
C GLN A 171 -1.39 -15.36 1.70
N ARG A 172 -0.63 -16.25 2.36
CA ARG A 172 0.12 -17.32 1.66
C ARG A 172 -0.79 -18.20 0.84
N LYS A 173 -1.98 -18.51 1.36
CA LYS A 173 -2.95 -19.40 0.71
C LYS A 173 -3.73 -18.72 -0.41
N TRP A 174 -4.08 -17.46 -0.24
CA TRP A 174 -5.08 -16.78 -1.07
C TRP A 174 -4.58 -15.49 -1.74
N ALA A 175 -3.27 -15.22 -1.77
CA ALA A 175 -2.75 -14.06 -2.49
C ALA A 175 -3.22 -14.06 -3.95
N MET A 176 -3.73 -12.90 -4.40
CA MET A 176 -4.22 -12.70 -5.77
C MET A 176 -3.13 -12.21 -6.73
N TYR A 177 -1.89 -12.06 -6.29
CA TYR A 177 -0.73 -11.72 -7.13
C TYR A 177 0.15 -12.96 -7.39
N ASP A 178 0.84 -12.95 -8.52
CA ASP A 178 1.84 -13.93 -8.96
C ASP A 178 3.26 -13.37 -8.80
N VAL A 179 3.43 -12.06 -8.98
CA VAL A 179 4.70 -11.34 -8.81
C VAL A 179 4.51 -10.18 -7.83
N LEU A 180 5.47 -10.00 -6.92
CA LEU A 180 5.48 -8.91 -5.96
C LEU A 180 6.82 -8.19 -6.07
N MET A 181 6.76 -6.87 -6.31
CA MET A 181 7.96 -6.04 -6.42
C MET A 181 8.12 -5.11 -5.22
N ARG A 182 9.35 -4.88 -4.79
CA ARG A 182 9.65 -3.98 -3.67
C ARG A 182 9.73 -2.53 -4.13
N SER A 183 9.23 -1.62 -3.31
CA SER A 183 9.25 -0.19 -3.61
C SER A 183 10.68 0.38 -3.55
N GLU A 184 11.55 -0.23 -2.75
CA GLU A 184 12.94 0.18 -2.53
C GLU A 184 13.83 -0.08 -3.77
N THR A 185 13.49 -1.10 -4.55
CA THR A 185 14.20 -1.58 -5.74
C THR A 185 13.30 -1.56 -6.98
N LEU A 186 12.26 -0.70 -6.95
CA LEU A 186 11.12 -0.78 -7.85
C LEU A 186 11.49 -0.69 -9.32
N ASP A 187 12.34 0.27 -9.70
CA ASP A 187 12.71 0.45 -11.11
C ASP A 187 13.55 -0.71 -11.62
N GLN A 188 14.48 -1.21 -10.81
CA GLN A 188 15.30 -2.37 -11.16
C GLN A 188 14.41 -3.60 -11.36
N GLU A 189 13.60 -3.95 -10.36
CA GLU A 189 12.73 -5.12 -10.42
C GLU A 189 11.69 -5.00 -11.55
N PHE A 190 11.19 -3.79 -11.81
CA PHE A 190 10.24 -3.56 -12.89
C PHE A 190 10.91 -3.60 -14.28
N ALA A 191 12.15 -3.15 -14.42
CA ALA A 191 12.95 -3.28 -15.63
C ALA A 191 13.25 -4.75 -15.93
N GLU A 192 13.65 -5.54 -14.92
CA GLU A 192 13.86 -6.99 -15.03
C GLU A 192 12.55 -7.72 -15.39
N PHE A 193 11.44 -7.33 -14.77
CA PHE A 193 10.11 -7.85 -15.09
C PHE A 193 9.72 -7.52 -16.53
N ALA A 194 9.93 -6.28 -16.98
CA ALA A 194 9.66 -5.85 -18.36
C ALA A 194 10.55 -6.57 -19.37
N ALA A 195 11.82 -6.82 -19.06
CA ALA A 195 12.72 -7.58 -19.92
C ALA A 195 12.25 -9.04 -20.07
N ARG A 196 11.89 -9.68 -18.95
CA ARG A 196 11.55 -11.11 -18.91
C ARG A 196 10.16 -11.43 -19.40
N ARG A 197 9.17 -10.59 -19.07
CA ARG A 197 7.74 -10.83 -19.32
C ARG A 197 7.11 -9.79 -20.24
N GLY A 198 7.77 -8.67 -20.51
CA GLY A 198 7.20 -7.62 -21.36
C GLY A 198 6.70 -8.08 -22.73
N PRO A 199 7.47 -8.89 -23.50
CA PRO A 199 7.04 -9.34 -24.83
C PRO A 199 5.73 -10.13 -24.81
N GLU A 200 5.57 -11.06 -23.86
CA GLU A 200 4.33 -11.83 -23.73
C GLU A 200 3.15 -10.96 -23.24
N LEU A 201 3.42 -9.95 -22.40
CA LEU A 201 2.42 -9.07 -21.79
C LEU A 201 2.01 -7.88 -22.66
N GLY A 202 2.61 -7.72 -23.85
CA GLY A 202 2.30 -6.62 -24.78
C GLY A 202 3.00 -5.30 -24.46
N PHE A 203 4.13 -5.35 -23.76
CA PHE A 203 4.97 -4.17 -23.55
C PHE A 203 5.72 -3.83 -24.84
N SER A 204 6.05 -2.56 -25.04
CA SER A 204 6.83 -2.10 -26.18
C SER A 204 8.26 -2.66 -26.13
N ALA A 205 8.89 -2.83 -27.30
CA ALA A 205 10.26 -3.36 -27.38
C ALA A 205 11.30 -2.53 -26.62
N ASN A 206 11.05 -1.23 -26.47
CA ASN A 206 11.89 -0.29 -25.70
C ASN A 206 11.44 -0.11 -24.24
N ALA A 207 10.60 -1.01 -23.69
CA ALA A 207 10.04 -0.85 -22.35
C ALA A 207 11.12 -0.70 -21.27
N VAL A 208 12.17 -1.52 -21.33
CA VAL A 208 13.30 -1.49 -20.38
C VAL A 208 13.99 -0.12 -20.41
N ASP A 209 14.29 0.41 -21.59
CA ASP A 209 14.90 1.73 -21.74
C ASP A 209 14.01 2.84 -21.18
N VAL A 210 12.70 2.74 -21.38
CA VAL A 210 11.73 3.69 -20.84
C VAL A 210 11.72 3.65 -19.31
N VAL A 211 11.73 2.45 -18.70
CA VAL A 211 11.80 2.30 -17.24
C VAL A 211 13.09 2.90 -16.70
N ASN A 212 14.24 2.52 -17.26
CA ASN A 212 15.55 3.01 -16.82
C ASN A 212 15.67 4.54 -16.95
N LYS A 213 15.20 5.12 -18.05
CA LYS A 213 15.19 6.59 -18.25
C LYS A 213 14.28 7.35 -17.27
N GLN A 214 13.31 6.68 -16.66
CA GLN A 214 12.38 7.29 -15.72
C GLN A 214 12.70 6.94 -14.26
N ALA A 215 13.71 6.09 -14.00
CA ALA A 215 14.08 5.66 -12.66
C ALA A 215 14.46 6.84 -11.75
N GLU A 216 15.16 7.85 -12.27
CA GLU A 216 15.53 9.05 -11.51
C GLU A 216 14.37 10.06 -11.33
N LYS A 217 13.21 9.82 -11.95
CA LYS A 217 12.09 10.78 -12.02
C LYS A 217 10.83 10.24 -11.35
N HIS A 218 10.99 9.64 -10.17
CA HIS A 218 9.88 9.13 -9.37
C HIS A 218 8.80 10.20 -9.17
N LYS A 219 7.57 9.88 -9.59
CA LYS A 219 6.42 10.76 -9.35
C LYS A 219 5.89 10.60 -7.93
N ASN A 220 5.45 11.72 -7.35
CA ASN A 220 4.77 11.78 -6.06
C ASN A 220 5.58 11.22 -4.89
N MET A 221 6.90 11.46 -4.89
CA MET A 221 7.70 11.28 -3.68
C MET A 221 7.13 12.16 -2.56
N SER A 222 6.90 11.56 -1.39
CA SER A 222 6.46 12.31 -0.22
C SER A 222 7.55 13.31 0.16
N LYS A 223 7.19 14.58 0.39
CA LYS A 223 8.11 15.58 0.93
C LYS A 223 8.41 15.23 2.37
N ARG A 224 9.61 14.70 2.63
CA ARG A 224 10.08 14.34 3.96
C ARG A 224 10.95 15.46 4.51
N THR A 225 10.89 15.62 5.81
CA THR A 225 11.62 16.65 6.57
C THR A 225 12.90 16.12 7.20
N LEU A 226 12.99 14.81 7.43
CA LEU A 226 14.20 14.12 7.87
C LEU A 226 14.79 13.29 6.72
N GLU A 227 16.10 13.04 6.78
CA GLU A 227 16.86 12.38 5.72
C GLU A 227 16.46 10.91 5.55
N SER A 228 16.40 10.16 6.65
CA SER A 228 16.01 8.77 6.66
C SER A 228 14.63 8.58 7.28
N TYR A 229 13.88 7.57 6.81
CA TYR A 229 12.67 7.16 7.52
C TYR A 229 12.97 6.70 8.95
N ARG A 230 14.19 6.23 9.21
CA ARG A 230 14.62 5.76 10.54
C ARG A 230 14.64 6.89 11.57
N ASP A 231 14.92 8.12 11.13
CA ASP A 231 15.04 9.29 12.01
C ASP A 231 13.71 9.73 12.62
N TYR A 232 12.59 9.21 12.09
CA TYR A 232 11.24 9.41 12.61
C TYR A 232 10.89 8.47 13.75
N TYR A 233 11.65 7.39 13.98
CA TYR A 233 11.30 6.32 14.90
C TYR A 233 12.13 6.36 16.18
N THR A 234 11.43 6.21 17.31
CA THR A 234 12.02 5.69 18.54
C THR A 234 11.94 4.16 18.54
N ASP A 235 12.64 3.51 19.48
CA ASP A 235 12.54 2.04 19.65
C ASP A 235 11.10 1.58 19.91
N GLU A 236 10.33 2.34 20.69
CA GLU A 236 8.91 2.05 20.96
C GLU A 236 8.08 2.04 19.66
N LEU A 237 8.26 3.04 18.80
CA LEU A 237 7.52 3.14 17.54
C LEU A 237 7.96 2.06 16.54
N ARG A 238 9.27 1.74 16.54
CA ARG A 238 9.80 0.65 15.71
C ARG A 238 9.11 -0.65 16.10
N GLU A 239 9.01 -0.94 17.39
CA GLU A 239 8.36 -2.13 17.92
C GLU A 239 6.86 -2.14 17.67
N LEU A 240 6.18 -0.99 17.81
CA LEU A 240 4.77 -0.85 17.47
C LEU A 240 4.51 -1.32 16.03
N VAL A 241 5.28 -0.84 15.06
CA VAL A 241 5.14 -1.26 13.66
C VAL A 241 5.57 -2.72 13.47
N ALA A 242 6.64 -3.16 14.13
CA ALA A 242 7.11 -4.55 14.06
C ALA A 242 6.04 -5.55 14.51
N THR A 243 5.28 -5.20 15.55
CA THR A 243 4.19 -6.00 16.09
C THR A 243 2.92 -5.88 15.24
N ARG A 244 2.47 -4.65 14.95
CA ARG A 244 1.19 -4.39 14.26
C ARG A 244 1.23 -4.75 12.78
N ASP A 245 2.39 -4.65 12.15
CA ASP A 245 2.62 -4.95 10.74
C ASP A 245 3.65 -6.08 10.54
N ARG A 246 3.77 -6.98 11.53
CA ARG A 246 4.59 -8.21 11.47
C ARG A 246 4.36 -9.03 10.20
N PHE A 247 3.16 -8.92 9.63
CA PHE A 247 2.81 -9.44 8.31
C PHE A 247 3.92 -9.28 7.26
N PHE A 248 4.52 -8.10 7.14
CA PHE A 248 5.54 -7.82 6.13
C PHE A 248 6.91 -8.39 6.49
N ILE A 249 7.19 -8.54 7.79
CA ILE A 249 8.40 -9.18 8.31
C ILE A 249 8.36 -10.68 8.01
N ASP A 250 7.23 -11.31 8.31
CA ASP A 250 7.02 -12.76 8.20
C ASP A 250 6.88 -13.21 6.73
N LEU A 251 6.20 -12.43 5.89
CA LEU A 251 5.98 -12.78 4.49
C LEU A 251 7.12 -12.37 3.56
N PHE A 252 7.71 -11.21 3.80
CA PHE A 252 8.62 -10.58 2.84
C PHE A 252 10.00 -10.27 3.43
N GLY A 253 10.29 -10.72 4.66
CA GLY A 253 11.62 -10.60 5.25
C GLY A 253 12.06 -9.17 5.54
N TYR A 254 11.14 -8.21 5.62
CA TYR A 254 11.50 -6.83 5.96
C TYR A 254 12.12 -6.73 7.35
N ARG A 255 13.09 -5.83 7.49
CA ARG A 255 13.79 -5.48 8.73
C ARG A 255 13.94 -3.97 8.80
N PHE A 256 14.05 -3.43 10.01
CA PHE A 256 14.26 -2.00 10.24
C PHE A 256 15.68 -1.59 9.90
#